data_AF-A0A8J6UPY8-F1
#
_entry.id   AF-A0A8J6UPY8-F1
#
_cell.length_a   1.000
_cell.length_b   1.000
_cell.length_c   1.000
_cell.angle_alpha   90.00
_cell.angle_beta   90.00
_cell.angle_gamma   90.00
#
_symmetry.space_group_name_H-M   'P 1'
#
loop_
_entity.id
_entity.type
_entity.pdbx_description
1 polymer ?
#
loop_
_entity_poly.entity_id
_entity_poly.type
_entity_poly.pdbx_seq_one_letter_code
_entity_poly.pdbx_strand_id
1 'polypeptide(L)'
;MNDSKWVKQFIELHGFEYFRGKRSQQPLIVDVSENARFVKFELIGKESINLDKILIEDASGSDLRQGASIIVSSAYNDESRFDGNRLIVGPPTGGVNYHSKNEESPWLVIDLGAVKSIAKIRVYNRDDKFFYRALYSKISLSNDLSHWQPVFNNIAFLEHQDFNELDEPSKALVECATLRVTRARRYIDALVKQGQREEAEKLLAQCNEILREFDSSLGPHGLTQTFDVRTDEQKDLAYKELSKFLRLLNEEFGVSAFASSGTLLGFVRDQQLLGHDDDLDVCYISNKSDPDSIVAERAQLCEFLKQHGYQAKPSDVAHLWVYTGKGIMFDLFTGWREAGTTLMNPLPLPGVPDGCIDPIRKVNFFGYDIYLPLDPEPLLVLNYGAAWRTPDPFWKFDWSHAKNQYGFLYFGR
;
A
#
# COMPACT_ATOMS: atom_id res chain seq x y z
N MET A 1 -7.78 30.13 -1.91
CA MET A 1 -8.42 29.41 -3.04
C MET A 1 -8.66 27.99 -2.58
N ASN A 2 -9.68 27.29 -3.09
CA ASN A 2 -9.77 25.86 -2.77
C ASN A 2 -8.58 25.17 -3.45
N ASP A 3 -7.61 24.70 -2.68
CA ASP A 3 -6.31 24.25 -3.22
C ASP A 3 -6.47 23.04 -4.14
N SER A 4 -7.49 22.22 -3.91
CA SER A 4 -7.85 21.11 -4.80
C SER A 4 -8.26 21.56 -6.21
N LYS A 5 -8.89 22.74 -6.36
CA LYS A 5 -9.41 23.20 -7.66
C LYS A 5 -8.30 23.62 -8.63
N TRP A 6 -7.33 24.40 -8.18
CA TRP A 6 -6.26 24.88 -9.06
C TRP A 6 -5.31 23.76 -9.44
N VAL A 7 -5.02 22.83 -8.52
CA VAL A 7 -4.17 21.66 -8.79
C VAL A 7 -4.80 20.80 -9.88
N LYS A 8 -6.11 20.55 -9.79
CA LYS A 8 -6.85 19.80 -10.81
C LYS A 8 -6.76 20.48 -12.18
N GLN A 9 -6.97 21.80 -12.22
CA GLN A 9 -6.81 22.59 -13.44
C GLN A 9 -5.39 22.53 -14.00
N PHE A 10 -4.37 22.51 -13.14
CA PHE A 10 -2.97 22.39 -13.53
C PHE A 10 -2.71 21.04 -14.24
N ILE A 11 -3.14 19.94 -13.62
CA ILE A 11 -2.98 18.58 -14.16
C ILE A 11 -3.72 18.43 -15.51
N GLU A 12 -4.95 18.95 -15.61
CA GLU A 12 -5.74 18.95 -16.85
C GLU A 12 -5.06 19.79 -17.96
N LEU A 13 -4.57 20.99 -17.62
CA LEU A 13 -3.90 21.89 -18.57
C LEU A 13 -2.61 21.27 -19.15
N HIS A 14 -1.88 20.52 -18.34
CA HIS A 14 -0.63 19.88 -18.73
C HIS A 14 -0.78 18.44 -19.22
N GLY A 15 -2.02 17.99 -19.49
CA GLY A 15 -2.30 16.74 -20.21
C GLY A 15 -1.87 15.48 -19.47
N PHE A 16 -1.92 15.49 -18.13
CA PHE A 16 -1.68 14.27 -17.36
C PHE A 16 -2.90 13.35 -17.44
N GLU A 17 -2.68 12.12 -17.89
CA GLU A 17 -3.70 11.11 -18.12
C GLU A 17 -3.73 10.10 -16.96
N TYR A 18 -4.90 9.99 -16.33
CA TYR A 18 -5.20 8.86 -15.45
C TYR A 18 -5.74 7.71 -16.29
N PHE A 19 -5.07 6.56 -16.24
CA PHE A 19 -5.53 5.37 -16.94
C PHE A 19 -5.52 4.12 -16.06
N ARG A 20 -6.56 3.31 -16.22
CA ARG A 20 -6.87 2.10 -15.46
C ARG A 20 -6.96 0.90 -16.41
N GLY A 21 -7.55 -0.19 -15.91
CA GLY A 21 -7.69 -1.43 -16.64
C GLY A 21 -8.99 -1.56 -17.40
N LYS A 22 -9.18 -2.79 -17.88
CA LYS A 22 -10.33 -3.20 -18.67
C LYS A 22 -11.65 -3.00 -17.94
N ARG A 23 -11.71 -3.29 -16.63
CA ARG A 23 -12.97 -3.23 -15.87
C ARG A 23 -13.46 -1.80 -15.69
N SER A 24 -12.53 -0.86 -15.52
CA SER A 24 -12.84 0.58 -15.42
C SER A 24 -13.17 1.21 -16.78
N GLN A 25 -12.93 0.51 -17.89
CA GLN A 25 -13.10 1.02 -19.26
C GLN A 25 -12.30 2.31 -19.54
N GLN A 26 -11.17 2.50 -18.85
CA GLN A 26 -10.33 3.69 -18.94
C GLN A 26 -8.88 3.34 -19.34
N PRO A 27 -8.63 2.67 -20.48
CA PRO A 27 -7.27 2.44 -20.94
C PRO A 27 -6.63 3.76 -21.37
N LEU A 28 -5.29 3.84 -21.34
CA LEU A 28 -4.58 4.91 -22.02
C LEU A 28 -4.74 4.70 -23.52
N ILE A 29 -5.08 5.75 -24.25
CA ILE A 29 -5.17 5.74 -25.71
C ILE A 29 -4.17 6.78 -26.23
N VAL A 30 -3.21 6.32 -27.00
CA VAL A 30 -2.24 7.18 -27.69
C VAL A 30 -2.49 7.04 -29.18
N ASP A 31 -3.02 8.10 -29.79
CA ASP A 31 -3.12 8.20 -31.25
C ASP A 31 -1.73 8.53 -31.83
N VAL A 32 -1.34 7.77 -32.85
CA VAL A 32 -0.02 7.81 -33.46
C VAL A 32 -0.20 7.94 -34.97
N SER A 33 0.78 8.51 -35.67
CA SER A 33 0.80 8.56 -37.13
C SER A 33 2.23 8.35 -37.64
N GLU A 34 2.84 7.26 -37.18
CA GLU A 34 4.27 6.99 -37.36
C GLU A 34 4.52 5.56 -37.86
N ASN A 35 5.62 5.38 -38.57
CA ASN A 35 6.11 4.06 -38.98
C ASN A 35 7.22 3.61 -38.04
N ALA A 36 6.97 2.52 -37.30
CA ALA A 36 7.90 2.01 -36.32
C ALA A 36 7.96 0.48 -36.31
N ARG A 37 9.11 -0.08 -35.92
CA ARG A 37 9.25 -1.51 -35.63
C ARG A 37 9.13 -1.81 -34.14
N PHE A 38 9.67 -0.92 -33.29
CA PHE A 38 9.77 -1.12 -31.86
C PHE A 38 8.90 -0.13 -31.12
N VAL A 39 8.16 -0.63 -30.12
CA VAL A 39 7.37 0.18 -29.19
C VAL A 39 7.94 -0.04 -27.79
N LYS A 40 8.46 1.02 -27.16
CA LYS A 40 8.96 1.00 -25.79
C LYS A 40 7.95 1.65 -24.86
N PHE A 41 7.62 0.95 -23.77
CA PHE A 41 6.94 1.51 -22.62
C PHE A 41 7.93 1.54 -21.46
N GLU A 42 8.09 2.69 -20.81
CA GLU A 42 8.98 2.85 -19.66
C GLU A 42 8.32 3.67 -18.56
N LEU A 43 8.69 3.37 -17.31
CA LEU A 43 8.38 4.23 -16.18
C LEU A 43 9.55 5.14 -15.86
N ILE A 44 9.26 6.25 -15.20
CA ILE A 44 10.28 7.21 -14.76
C ILE A 44 10.40 7.20 -13.24
N GLY A 45 11.60 6.85 -12.78
CA GLY A 45 11.94 6.66 -11.37
C GLY A 45 11.73 5.22 -10.88
N LYS A 46 11.88 5.02 -9.57
CA LYS A 46 11.79 3.71 -8.94
C LYS A 46 10.36 3.20 -8.81
N GLU A 47 10.01 2.16 -9.54
CA GLU A 47 8.68 1.54 -9.47
C GLU A 47 8.69 0.13 -10.09
N SER A 48 7.54 -0.55 -10.09
CA SER A 48 7.28 -1.75 -10.88
C SER A 48 6.27 -1.49 -12.00
N ILE A 49 6.58 -1.93 -13.23
CA ILE A 49 5.58 -2.05 -14.28
C ILE A 49 4.63 -3.18 -13.90
N ASN A 50 3.33 -2.85 -13.86
CA ASN A 50 2.27 -3.81 -13.63
C ASN A 50 1.12 -3.55 -14.61
N LEU A 51 1.09 -4.27 -15.73
CA LEU A 51 0.11 -4.03 -16.81
C LEU A 51 -0.68 -5.28 -17.18
N ASP A 52 -1.88 -5.06 -17.71
CA ASP A 52 -2.74 -6.09 -18.30
C ASP A 52 -2.37 -6.30 -19.78
N LYS A 53 -2.37 -5.24 -20.58
CA LYS A 53 -2.17 -5.38 -22.03
C LYS A 53 -1.65 -4.10 -22.67
N ILE A 54 -0.85 -4.27 -23.72
CA ILE A 54 -0.60 -3.20 -24.69
C ILE A 54 -1.11 -3.68 -26.04
N LEU A 55 -2.13 -3.02 -26.60
CA LEU A 55 -2.61 -3.23 -27.97
C LEU A 55 -1.93 -2.21 -28.88
N ILE A 56 -1.56 -2.64 -30.09
CA ILE A 56 -0.95 -1.78 -31.11
C ILE A 56 -1.75 -1.99 -32.38
N GLU A 57 -2.36 -0.93 -32.91
CA GLU A 57 -3.36 -1.02 -33.98
C GLU A 57 -2.95 -0.15 -35.17
N ASP A 58 -3.28 -0.60 -36.38
CA ASP A 58 -3.24 0.25 -37.58
C ASP A 58 -4.50 1.10 -37.74
N ALA A 59 -4.58 1.89 -38.82
CA ALA A 59 -5.70 2.78 -39.09
C ALA A 59 -7.04 2.05 -39.33
N SER A 60 -7.00 0.75 -39.65
CA SER A 60 -8.21 -0.09 -39.77
C SER A 60 -8.67 -0.66 -38.43
N GLY A 61 -7.87 -0.50 -37.36
CA GLY A 61 -8.09 -1.14 -36.06
C GLY A 61 -7.54 -2.56 -35.99
N SER A 62 -6.72 -3.00 -36.96
CA SER A 62 -6.14 -4.34 -36.95
C SER A 62 -4.96 -4.42 -35.97
N ASP A 63 -4.91 -5.51 -35.19
CA ASP A 63 -3.86 -5.75 -34.21
C ASP A 63 -2.51 -6.09 -34.88
N LEU A 64 -1.52 -5.24 -34.67
CA LEU A 64 -0.18 -5.35 -35.26
C LEU A 64 0.76 -6.29 -34.51
N ARG A 65 0.32 -6.86 -33.38
CA ARG A 65 1.16 -7.69 -32.49
C ARG A 65 1.26 -9.15 -32.95
N GLN A 66 0.59 -9.54 -34.03
CA GLN A 66 0.74 -10.88 -34.58
C GLN A 66 2.20 -11.15 -34.97
N GLY A 67 2.80 -12.18 -34.36
CA GLY A 67 4.20 -12.53 -34.55
C GLY A 67 5.21 -11.61 -33.84
N ALA A 68 4.74 -10.66 -33.02
CA ALA A 68 5.62 -9.79 -32.25
C ALA A 68 6.34 -10.55 -31.13
N SER A 69 7.52 -10.04 -30.75
CA SER A 69 8.26 -10.49 -29.57
C SER A 69 8.40 -9.33 -28.58
N ILE A 70 8.82 -9.64 -27.35
CA ILE A 70 8.96 -8.66 -26.27
C ILE A 70 10.26 -8.90 -25.51
N ILE A 71 10.92 -7.81 -25.12
CA ILE A 71 12.07 -7.78 -24.22
C ILE A 71 11.68 -6.91 -23.04
N VAL A 72 12.03 -7.36 -21.84
CA VAL A 72 11.68 -6.68 -20.58
C VAL A 72 12.93 -6.41 -19.77
N SER A 73 12.92 -5.34 -18.97
CA SER A 73 14.04 -5.00 -18.07
C SER A 73 14.24 -6.06 -16.99
N SER A 74 13.13 -6.59 -16.45
CA SER A 74 13.14 -7.63 -15.44
C SER A 74 11.79 -8.34 -15.32
N ALA A 75 11.76 -9.43 -14.54
CA ALA A 75 10.56 -10.18 -14.16
C ALA A 75 10.44 -10.28 -12.64
N TYR A 76 9.26 -10.03 -12.09
CA TYR A 76 8.99 -10.14 -10.66
C TYR A 76 9.30 -11.55 -10.14
N ASN A 77 10.09 -11.62 -9.07
CA ASN A 77 10.60 -12.86 -8.47
C ASN A 77 11.23 -13.84 -9.47
N ASP A 78 11.70 -13.34 -10.63
CA ASP A 78 12.24 -14.17 -11.72
C ASP A 78 11.24 -15.25 -12.19
N GLU A 79 9.93 -14.99 -12.05
CA GLU A 79 8.87 -15.92 -12.44
C GLU A 79 8.61 -15.89 -13.95
N SER A 80 8.61 -17.06 -14.59
CA SER A 80 8.41 -17.20 -16.04
C SER A 80 7.08 -16.64 -16.56
N ARG A 81 6.05 -16.56 -15.71
CA ARG A 81 4.75 -15.97 -16.11
C ARG A 81 4.82 -14.47 -16.37
N PHE A 82 5.90 -13.79 -15.95
CA PHE A 82 6.13 -12.36 -16.12
C PHE A 82 7.24 -12.05 -17.13
N ASP A 83 7.55 -12.99 -18.03
CA ASP A 83 8.49 -12.81 -19.15
C ASP A 83 8.04 -11.76 -20.21
N GLY A 84 6.84 -11.21 -20.06
CA GLY A 84 6.24 -10.21 -20.95
C GLY A 84 5.35 -10.81 -22.04
N ASN A 85 5.43 -12.11 -22.35
CA ASN A 85 4.68 -12.70 -23.47
C ASN A 85 3.16 -12.55 -23.31
N ARG A 86 2.67 -12.69 -22.07
CA ARG A 86 1.24 -12.50 -21.77
C ARG A 86 0.77 -11.06 -21.99
N LEU A 87 1.65 -10.06 -22.07
CA LEU A 87 1.29 -8.67 -22.34
C LEU A 87 0.99 -8.39 -23.83
N ILE A 88 1.48 -9.24 -24.74
CA ILE A 88 1.31 -9.06 -26.19
C ILE A 88 0.44 -10.13 -26.85
N VAL A 89 0.14 -11.22 -26.14
CA VAL A 89 -0.72 -12.31 -26.63
C VAL A 89 -2.16 -12.14 -26.11
N GLY A 90 -3.13 -12.26 -27.02
CA GLY A 90 -4.55 -12.28 -26.69
C GLY A 90 -5.15 -10.94 -26.23
N PRO A 91 -6.45 -10.93 -25.88
CA PRO A 91 -7.16 -9.73 -25.45
C PRO A 91 -6.83 -9.36 -23.99
N PRO A 92 -7.12 -8.11 -23.56
CA PRO A 92 -7.02 -7.70 -22.16
C PRO A 92 -7.90 -8.58 -21.25
N THR A 93 -7.40 -8.93 -20.07
CA THR A 93 -8.09 -9.83 -19.12
C THR A 93 -8.63 -9.10 -17.89
N GLY A 94 -8.21 -7.87 -17.64
CA GLY A 94 -8.44 -7.12 -16.40
C GLY A 94 -7.53 -7.58 -15.25
N GLY A 95 -6.52 -8.41 -15.54
CA GLY A 95 -5.54 -8.94 -14.58
C GLY A 95 -4.14 -8.37 -14.81
N VAL A 96 -3.15 -8.99 -14.18
CA VAL A 96 -1.73 -8.60 -14.30
C VAL A 96 -1.02 -9.61 -15.19
N ASN A 97 -0.73 -9.22 -16.43
CA ASN A 97 -0.05 -10.09 -17.39
C ASN A 97 1.45 -9.82 -17.48
N TYR A 98 1.92 -8.66 -17.02
CA TYR A 98 3.33 -8.36 -16.84
C TYR A 98 3.61 -7.69 -15.50
N HIS A 99 4.71 -8.09 -14.86
CA HIS A 99 5.19 -7.54 -13.59
C HIS A 99 6.72 -7.49 -13.61
N SER A 100 7.31 -6.29 -13.60
CA SER A 100 8.76 -6.12 -13.44
C SER A 100 9.17 -6.25 -11.96
N LYS A 101 10.47 -6.32 -11.66
CA LYS A 101 10.96 -6.05 -10.30
C LYS A 101 10.65 -4.59 -9.91
N ASN A 102 10.77 -4.26 -8.63
CA ASN A 102 10.81 -2.86 -8.21
C ASN A 102 12.24 -2.34 -8.45
N GLU A 103 12.39 -1.52 -9.48
CA GLU A 103 13.69 -1.09 -9.99
C GLU A 103 13.63 0.35 -10.53
N GLU A 104 14.80 0.94 -10.80
CA GLU A 104 14.88 2.28 -11.37
C GLU A 104 14.50 2.24 -12.85
N SER A 105 13.47 3.02 -13.22
CA SER A 105 13.00 3.22 -14.59
C SER A 105 12.83 1.91 -15.38
N PRO A 106 11.98 0.97 -14.90
CA PRO A 106 11.70 -0.28 -15.59
C PRO A 106 11.13 -0.01 -16.99
N TRP A 107 11.37 -0.93 -17.91
CA TRP A 107 10.97 -0.78 -19.31
C TRP A 107 10.66 -2.12 -19.97
N LEU A 108 9.88 -2.04 -21.05
CA LEU A 108 9.67 -3.14 -21.98
C LEU A 108 9.73 -2.61 -23.42
N VAL A 109 10.15 -3.47 -24.35
CA VAL A 109 10.19 -3.19 -25.79
C VAL A 109 9.46 -4.30 -26.52
N ILE A 110 8.44 -3.93 -27.29
CA ILE A 110 7.71 -4.81 -28.19
C ILE A 110 8.32 -4.66 -29.58
N ASP A 111 8.86 -5.74 -30.14
CA ASP A 111 9.34 -5.82 -31.52
C ASP A 111 8.22 -6.38 -32.41
N LEU A 112 7.71 -5.55 -33.33
CA LEU A 112 6.66 -5.92 -34.27
C LEU A 112 7.15 -6.84 -35.41
N GLY A 113 8.45 -7.13 -35.46
CA GLY A 113 9.14 -7.99 -36.44
C GLY A 113 9.52 -7.25 -37.73
N ALA A 114 8.84 -6.16 -38.06
CA ALA A 114 9.10 -5.29 -39.20
C ALA A 114 8.60 -3.87 -38.89
N VAL A 115 9.02 -2.91 -39.70
CA VAL A 115 8.46 -1.54 -39.67
C VAL A 115 6.99 -1.62 -40.09
N LYS A 116 6.09 -1.16 -39.23
CA LYS A 116 4.63 -1.12 -39.48
C LYS A 116 4.11 0.29 -39.27
N SER A 117 3.02 0.63 -39.96
CA SER A 117 2.30 1.88 -39.74
C SER A 117 1.42 1.76 -38.51
N ILE A 118 1.76 2.50 -37.44
CA ILE A 118 1.05 2.47 -36.17
C ILE A 118 0.11 3.67 -36.12
N ALA A 119 -1.18 3.40 -35.95
CA ALA A 119 -2.20 4.44 -35.78
C ALA A 119 -2.60 4.65 -34.32
N LYS A 120 -2.49 3.59 -33.49
CA LYS A 120 -2.95 3.65 -32.10
C LYS A 120 -2.20 2.69 -31.21
N ILE A 121 -1.91 3.13 -29.98
CA ILE A 121 -1.42 2.29 -28.89
C ILE A 121 -2.41 2.40 -27.73
N ARG A 122 -2.90 1.25 -27.24
CA ARG A 122 -3.77 1.19 -26.07
C ARG A 122 -3.11 0.46 -24.93
N VAL A 123 -2.94 1.11 -23.79
CA VAL A 123 -2.38 0.49 -22.58
C VAL A 123 -3.49 0.23 -21.58
N TYR A 124 -3.74 -1.05 -21.31
CA TYR A 124 -4.63 -1.51 -20.25
C TYR A 124 -3.79 -1.72 -18.99
N ASN A 125 -4.08 -0.90 -17.99
CA ASN A 125 -3.45 -0.94 -16.68
C ASN A 125 -4.20 -1.92 -15.76
N ARG A 126 -3.87 -1.90 -14.46
CA ARG A 126 -4.62 -2.57 -13.41
C ARG A 126 -5.91 -1.79 -13.11
N ASP A 127 -6.88 -2.50 -12.54
CA ASP A 127 -8.12 -1.92 -12.00
C ASP A 127 -8.13 -1.80 -10.47
N ASP A 128 -7.12 -2.33 -9.78
CA ASP A 128 -7.03 -2.25 -8.32
C ASP A 128 -6.30 -0.99 -7.85
N LYS A 129 -6.13 -0.86 -6.52
CA LYS A 129 -5.50 0.29 -5.88
C LYS A 129 -4.07 0.58 -6.34
N PHE A 130 -3.41 -0.31 -7.06
CA PHE A 130 -2.02 -0.13 -7.53
C PHE A 130 -1.90 0.42 -8.95
N PHE A 131 -3.00 0.82 -9.60
CA PHE A 131 -2.97 1.39 -10.96
C PHE A 131 -2.04 2.61 -11.07
N TYR A 132 -1.88 3.39 -10.00
CA TYR A 132 -1.06 4.60 -9.97
C TYR A 132 0.41 4.35 -10.36
N ARG A 133 0.91 3.12 -10.17
CA ARG A 133 2.31 2.74 -10.47
C ARG A 133 2.69 2.94 -11.94
N ALA A 134 1.71 2.84 -12.85
CA ALA A 134 1.97 3.01 -14.29
C ALA A 134 1.82 4.47 -14.77
N LEU A 135 1.36 5.39 -13.92
CA LEU A 135 1.01 6.74 -14.37
C LEU A 135 2.23 7.58 -14.74
N TYR A 136 3.39 7.32 -14.15
CA TYR A 136 4.62 8.03 -14.51
C TYR A 136 5.34 7.32 -15.66
N SER A 137 4.65 7.22 -16.79
CA SER A 137 5.08 6.46 -17.97
C SER A 137 5.36 7.32 -19.20
N LYS A 138 6.18 6.76 -20.08
CA LYS A 138 6.50 7.29 -21.41
C LYS A 138 6.40 6.17 -22.44
N ILE A 139 5.92 6.50 -23.63
CA ILE A 139 5.92 5.60 -24.79
C ILE A 139 6.78 6.22 -25.88
N SER A 140 7.70 5.43 -26.41
CA SER A 140 8.58 5.84 -27.50
C SER A 140 8.62 4.80 -28.60
N LEU A 141 8.85 5.26 -29.83
CA LEU A 141 8.93 4.43 -31.04
C LEU A 141 10.34 4.42 -31.60
N SER A 142 10.73 3.31 -32.25
CA SER A 142 12.01 3.20 -32.94
C SER A 142 11.95 2.27 -34.14
N ASN A 143 12.86 2.46 -35.09
CA ASN A 143 13.12 1.55 -36.20
C ASN A 143 14.40 0.72 -36.02
N ASP A 144 15.28 1.12 -35.09
CA ASP A 144 16.65 0.58 -34.99
C ASP A 144 17.14 0.31 -33.56
N LEU A 145 16.28 0.48 -32.54
CA LEU A 145 16.57 0.36 -31.09
C LEU A 145 17.51 1.42 -30.52
N SER A 146 18.06 2.32 -31.34
CA SER A 146 19.00 3.36 -30.92
C SER A 146 18.36 4.75 -30.90
N HIS A 147 17.55 5.08 -31.92
CA HIS A 147 16.85 6.35 -32.02
C HIS A 147 15.41 6.16 -31.57
N TRP A 148 15.03 6.87 -30.50
CA TRP A 148 13.71 6.77 -29.88
C TRP A 148 12.96 8.09 -30.02
N GLN A 149 11.81 8.05 -30.67
CA GLN A 149 10.88 9.18 -30.78
C GLN A 149 9.79 9.03 -29.71
N PRO A 150 9.69 9.93 -28.73
CA PRO A 150 8.57 9.94 -27.78
C PRO A 150 7.25 10.21 -28.51
N VAL A 151 6.24 9.38 -28.27
CA VAL A 151 4.87 9.60 -28.76
C VAL A 151 3.87 9.84 -27.63
N PHE A 152 4.27 9.57 -26.39
CA PHE A 152 3.52 9.90 -25.18
C PHE A 152 4.47 10.11 -24.02
N ASN A 153 4.22 11.14 -23.20
CA ASN A 153 4.98 11.44 -21.99
C ASN A 153 4.03 11.98 -20.92
N ASN A 154 3.57 11.10 -20.01
CA ASN A 154 2.60 11.51 -18.99
C ASN A 154 3.19 12.47 -17.94
N ILE A 155 4.50 12.63 -17.92
CA ILE A 155 5.20 13.41 -16.90
C ILE A 155 5.80 14.71 -17.47
N ALA A 156 5.40 15.09 -18.70
CA ALA A 156 5.91 16.28 -19.37
C ALA A 156 5.72 17.56 -18.53
N PHE A 157 4.68 17.60 -17.68
CA PHE A 157 4.43 18.71 -16.76
C PHE A 157 5.60 18.99 -15.81
N LEU A 158 6.39 17.97 -15.42
CA LEU A 158 7.53 18.16 -14.51
C LEU A 158 8.66 19.00 -15.13
N GLU A 159 8.75 19.04 -16.45
CA GLU A 159 9.76 19.81 -17.19
C GLU A 159 9.22 21.18 -17.63
N HIS A 160 7.92 21.41 -17.47
CA HIS A 160 7.25 22.64 -17.90
C HIS A 160 7.62 23.83 -17.00
N GLN A 161 7.70 25.02 -17.60
CA GLN A 161 8.02 26.26 -16.88
C GLN A 161 7.03 26.53 -15.74
N ASP A 162 5.73 26.39 -16.00
CA ASP A 162 4.67 26.57 -15.01
C ASP A 162 4.88 25.71 -13.75
N PHE A 163 5.35 24.46 -13.88
CA PHE A 163 5.68 23.62 -12.72
C PHE A 163 6.95 24.10 -12.02
N ASN A 164 7.98 24.47 -12.79
CA ASN A 164 9.26 24.89 -12.24
C ASN A 164 9.16 26.16 -11.40
N GLU A 165 8.25 27.07 -11.75
CA GLU A 165 7.98 28.34 -11.06
C GLU A 165 7.17 28.18 -9.76
N LEU A 166 6.51 27.03 -9.54
CA LEU A 166 5.79 26.76 -8.30
C LEU A 166 6.73 26.69 -7.08
N ASP A 167 6.23 27.11 -5.93
CA ASP A 167 6.88 26.87 -4.65
C ASP A 167 6.82 25.38 -4.25
N GLU A 168 7.61 24.97 -3.25
CA GLU A 168 7.69 23.56 -2.85
C GLU A 168 6.36 22.96 -2.35
N PRO A 169 5.54 23.64 -1.53
CA PRO A 169 4.20 23.16 -1.19
C PRO A 169 3.32 22.93 -2.42
N SER A 170 3.31 23.87 -3.38
CA SER A 170 2.51 23.75 -4.59
C SER A 170 2.99 22.61 -5.50
N LYS A 171 4.30 22.43 -5.64
CA LYS A 171 4.88 21.26 -6.33
C LYS A 171 4.48 19.95 -5.66
N ALA A 172 4.48 19.91 -4.33
CA ALA A 172 4.05 18.74 -3.56
C ALA A 172 2.56 18.42 -3.81
N LEU A 173 1.69 19.42 -3.85
CA LEU A 173 0.26 19.24 -4.15
C LEU A 173 0.01 18.76 -5.58
N VAL A 174 0.73 19.32 -6.57
CA VAL A 174 0.64 18.89 -7.98
C VAL A 174 1.08 17.43 -8.14
N GLU A 175 2.22 17.03 -7.59
CA GLU A 175 2.64 15.61 -7.62
C GLU A 175 1.72 14.71 -6.77
N CYS A 176 1.09 15.24 -5.72
CA CYS A 176 0.11 14.48 -4.93
C CYS A 176 -1.13 14.15 -5.79
N ALA A 177 -1.62 15.09 -6.60
CA ALA A 177 -2.74 14.87 -7.50
C ALA A 177 -2.46 13.79 -8.55
N THR A 178 -1.21 13.60 -8.97
CA THR A 178 -0.81 12.52 -9.87
C THR A 178 -0.55 11.19 -9.15
N LEU A 179 -0.99 11.07 -7.89
CA LEU A 179 -0.80 9.92 -7.00
C LEU A 179 0.68 9.62 -6.66
N ARG A 180 1.55 10.63 -6.75
CA ARG A 180 2.95 10.56 -6.31
C ARG A 180 3.18 11.38 -5.05
N VAL A 181 3.15 10.71 -3.90
CA VAL A 181 3.21 11.38 -2.59
C VAL A 181 4.61 11.62 -2.04
N THR A 182 5.66 11.20 -2.75
CA THR A 182 7.05 11.23 -2.24
C THR A 182 7.53 12.64 -1.90
N ARG A 183 7.25 13.63 -2.78
CA ARG A 183 7.64 15.04 -2.52
C ARG A 183 6.90 15.59 -1.32
N ALA A 184 5.58 15.40 -1.25
CA ALA A 184 4.75 15.83 -0.14
C ALA A 184 5.25 15.25 1.19
N ARG A 185 5.48 13.93 1.25
CA ARG A 185 5.98 13.26 2.45
C ARG A 185 7.33 13.82 2.92
N ARG A 186 8.28 13.99 2.00
CA ARG A 186 9.61 14.54 2.32
C ARG A 186 9.51 15.96 2.86
N TYR A 187 8.64 16.79 2.27
CA TYR A 187 8.48 18.17 2.67
C TYR A 187 7.76 18.29 4.03
N ILE A 188 6.70 17.51 4.25
CA ILE A 188 6.02 17.36 5.55
C ILE A 188 7.03 16.93 6.63
N ASP A 189 7.82 15.88 6.38
CA ASP A 189 8.85 15.43 7.31
C ASP A 189 9.89 16.53 7.62
N ALA A 190 10.22 17.38 6.66
CA ALA A 190 11.14 18.50 6.86
C ALA A 190 10.52 19.60 7.74
N LEU A 191 9.25 19.97 7.49
CA LEU A 191 8.50 20.93 8.30
C LEU A 191 8.41 20.46 9.76
N VAL A 192 8.05 19.19 9.99
CA VAL A 192 7.97 18.60 11.33
C VAL A 192 9.32 18.67 12.05
N LYS A 193 10.42 18.35 11.38
CA LYS A 193 11.78 18.46 11.93
C LYS A 193 12.19 19.90 12.27
N GLN A 194 11.62 20.89 11.56
CA GLN A 194 11.86 22.31 11.81
C GLN A 194 10.91 22.91 12.86
N GLY A 195 10.00 22.10 13.44
CA GLY A 195 9.01 22.56 14.41
C GLY A 195 7.80 23.25 13.78
N GLN A 196 7.68 23.26 12.46
CA GLN A 196 6.59 23.87 11.69
C GLN A 196 5.41 22.90 11.55
N ARG A 197 4.83 22.49 12.68
CA ARG A 197 3.79 21.47 12.73
C ARG A 197 2.47 21.92 12.09
N GLU A 198 2.06 23.16 12.29
CA GLU A 198 0.81 23.69 11.72
C GLU A 198 0.86 23.70 10.17
N GLU A 199 2.00 24.09 9.59
CA GLU A 199 2.20 24.05 8.14
C GLU A 199 2.23 22.63 7.60
N ALA A 200 2.85 21.70 8.34
CA ALA A 200 2.88 20.28 7.99
C ALA A 200 1.46 19.68 7.99
N GLU A 201 0.65 20.00 8.99
CA GLU A 201 -0.74 19.50 9.11
C GLU A 201 -1.62 20.06 7.99
N LYS A 202 -1.46 21.35 7.69
CA LYS A 202 -2.16 22.00 6.59
C LYS A 202 -1.84 21.32 5.25
N LEU A 203 -0.56 21.06 4.95
CA LEU A 203 -0.17 20.40 3.71
C LEU A 203 -0.66 18.95 3.65
N LEU A 204 -0.60 18.21 4.76
CA LEU A 204 -1.14 16.85 4.85
C LEU A 204 -2.65 16.84 4.57
N ALA A 205 -3.40 17.79 5.16
CA ALA A 205 -4.84 17.91 4.95
C ALA A 205 -5.18 18.22 3.48
N GLN A 206 -4.45 19.14 2.84
CA GLN A 206 -4.62 19.46 1.43
C GLN A 206 -4.30 18.26 0.52
N CYS A 207 -3.23 17.52 0.81
CA CYS A 207 -2.90 16.27 0.10
C CYS A 207 -4.05 15.26 0.23
N ASN A 208 -4.57 15.05 1.43
CA ASN A 208 -5.67 14.10 1.67
C ASN A 208 -7.00 14.55 1.05
N GLU A 209 -7.25 15.86 0.93
CA GLU A 209 -8.40 16.37 0.19
C GLU A 209 -8.30 16.00 -1.30
N ILE A 210 -7.13 16.19 -1.91
CA ILE A 210 -6.86 15.83 -3.31
C ILE A 210 -7.01 14.31 -3.52
N LEU A 211 -6.37 13.50 -2.66
CA LEU A 211 -6.34 12.04 -2.81
C LEU A 211 -7.70 11.38 -2.60
N ARG A 212 -8.65 12.06 -1.94
CA ARG A 212 -9.99 11.55 -1.68
C ARG A 212 -10.76 11.23 -2.96
N GLU A 213 -10.51 11.92 -4.08
CA GLU A 213 -11.16 11.59 -5.36
C GLU A 213 -10.73 10.21 -5.93
N PHE A 214 -9.67 9.63 -5.38
CA PHE A 214 -9.13 8.32 -5.74
C PHE A 214 -9.31 7.28 -4.63
N ASP A 215 -10.22 7.52 -3.67
CA ASP A 215 -10.43 6.69 -2.48
C ASP A 215 -9.11 6.37 -1.76
N SER A 216 -8.20 7.35 -1.72
CA SER A 216 -6.83 7.21 -1.23
C SER A 216 -6.46 8.32 -0.26
N SER A 217 -5.38 8.13 0.48
CA SER A 217 -4.84 9.09 1.44
C SER A 217 -3.33 8.93 1.57
N LEU A 218 -2.66 10.01 1.97
CA LEU A 218 -1.30 10.00 2.48
C LEU A 218 -1.35 9.55 3.94
N GLY A 219 -1.24 8.25 4.14
CA GLY A 219 -1.22 7.61 5.45
C GLY A 219 0.19 7.27 5.96
N PRO A 220 0.28 6.53 7.08
CA PRO A 220 1.55 6.14 7.70
C PRO A 220 2.50 5.41 6.72
N HIS A 221 1.91 4.56 5.87
CA HIS A 221 2.58 3.72 4.88
C HIS A 221 2.74 4.37 3.49
N GLY A 222 2.50 5.67 3.36
CA GLY A 222 2.53 6.39 2.08
C GLY A 222 1.15 6.49 1.45
N LEU A 223 1.04 6.28 0.14
CA LEU A 223 -0.25 6.29 -0.54
C LEU A 223 -1.03 5.01 -0.20
N THR A 224 -2.13 5.14 0.52
CA THR A 224 -2.91 4.00 1.01
C THR A 224 -4.41 4.32 1.06
N GLN A 225 -5.22 3.32 1.42
CA GLN A 225 -6.65 3.49 1.69
C GLN A 225 -6.89 3.34 3.18
N THR A 226 -6.85 4.47 3.88
CA THR A 226 -7.13 4.55 5.32
C THR A 226 -8.60 4.29 5.60
N PHE A 227 -8.97 4.06 6.86
CA PHE A 227 -10.37 3.86 7.22
C PHE A 227 -11.25 5.06 6.86
N ASP A 228 -10.75 6.30 6.88
CA ASP A 228 -11.53 7.51 6.54
C ASP A 228 -12.04 7.52 5.10
N VAL A 229 -11.32 6.88 4.17
CA VAL A 229 -11.72 6.80 2.75
C VAL A 229 -12.36 5.47 2.38
N ARG A 230 -12.45 4.52 3.31
CA ARG A 230 -13.17 3.25 3.11
C ARG A 230 -14.67 3.46 3.24
N THR A 231 -15.44 2.72 2.43
CA THR A 231 -16.91 2.70 2.53
C THR A 231 -17.37 2.08 3.85
N ASP A 232 -18.62 2.34 4.22
CA ASP A 232 -19.22 1.76 5.43
C ASP A 232 -19.25 0.23 5.39
N GLU A 233 -19.48 -0.38 4.21
CA GLU A 233 -19.43 -1.83 4.03
C GLU A 233 -18.02 -2.40 4.26
N GLN A 234 -16.98 -1.67 3.83
CA GLN A 234 -15.59 -2.07 4.06
C GLN A 234 -15.23 -2.00 5.56
N LYS A 235 -15.71 -0.98 6.26
CA LYS A 235 -15.54 -0.84 7.72
C LYS A 235 -16.33 -1.91 8.48
N ASP A 236 -17.59 -2.15 8.11
CA ASP A 236 -18.42 -3.22 8.69
C ASP A 236 -17.74 -4.59 8.55
N LEU A 237 -17.21 -4.90 7.36
CA LEU A 237 -16.45 -6.13 7.13
C LEU A 237 -15.21 -6.20 8.03
N ALA A 238 -14.48 -5.08 8.22
CA ALA A 238 -13.33 -5.03 9.12
C ALA A 238 -13.72 -5.33 10.58
N TYR A 239 -14.77 -4.69 11.11
CA TYR A 239 -15.28 -4.97 12.46
C TYR A 239 -15.71 -6.42 12.62
N LYS A 240 -16.43 -6.96 11.64
CA LYS A 240 -16.93 -8.32 11.62
C LYS A 240 -15.80 -9.35 11.67
N GLU A 241 -14.81 -9.21 10.79
CA GLU A 241 -13.71 -10.15 10.71
C GLU A 241 -12.78 -10.02 11.93
N LEU A 242 -12.57 -8.81 12.46
CA LEU A 242 -11.80 -8.60 13.70
C LEU A 242 -12.48 -9.27 14.90
N SER A 243 -13.79 -9.07 15.08
CA SER A 243 -14.56 -9.71 16.15
C SER A 243 -14.50 -11.24 16.07
N LYS A 244 -14.71 -11.80 14.87
CA LYS A 244 -14.62 -13.24 14.64
C LYS A 244 -13.22 -13.78 14.95
N PHE A 245 -12.17 -13.08 14.51
CA PHE A 245 -10.79 -13.49 14.73
C PHE A 245 -10.40 -13.46 16.20
N LEU A 246 -10.72 -12.37 16.91
CA LEU A 246 -10.48 -12.26 18.35
C LEU A 246 -11.24 -13.33 19.14
N ARG A 247 -12.50 -13.61 18.78
CA ARG A 247 -13.26 -14.71 19.40
C ARG A 247 -12.58 -16.05 19.21
N LEU A 248 -12.16 -16.37 17.98
CA LEU A 248 -11.48 -17.62 17.65
C LEU A 248 -10.22 -17.81 18.51
N LEU A 249 -9.38 -16.78 18.66
CA LEU A 249 -8.17 -16.85 19.47
C LEU A 249 -8.48 -17.05 20.96
N ASN A 250 -9.45 -16.31 21.51
CA ASN A 250 -9.75 -16.37 22.94
C ASN A 250 -10.52 -17.64 23.34
N GLU A 251 -11.49 -18.06 22.54
CA GLU A 251 -12.46 -19.09 22.93
C GLU A 251 -12.09 -20.49 22.42
N GLU A 252 -11.42 -20.59 21.27
CA GLU A 252 -11.10 -21.87 20.64
C GLU A 252 -9.61 -22.20 20.74
N PHE A 253 -8.71 -21.24 20.49
CA PHE A 253 -7.27 -21.47 20.69
C PHE A 253 -6.86 -21.36 22.17
N GLY A 254 -7.57 -20.54 22.97
CA GLY A 254 -7.38 -20.45 24.41
C GLY A 254 -6.21 -19.55 24.84
N VAL A 255 -6.04 -18.40 24.19
CA VAL A 255 -5.06 -17.36 24.56
C VAL A 255 -5.74 -16.02 24.81
N SER A 256 -5.17 -15.18 25.69
CA SER A 256 -5.63 -13.80 25.84
C SER A 256 -5.28 -13.01 24.57
N ALA A 257 -6.27 -12.66 23.74
CA ALA A 257 -6.06 -11.88 22.52
C ALA A 257 -6.98 -10.67 22.44
N PHE A 258 -6.45 -9.54 21.96
CA PHE A 258 -7.15 -8.26 21.96
C PHE A 258 -6.68 -7.35 20.82
N ALA A 259 -7.49 -6.35 20.48
CA ALA A 259 -7.10 -5.27 19.58
C ALA A 259 -5.87 -4.54 20.15
N SER A 260 -4.84 -4.30 19.35
CA SER A 260 -3.58 -3.69 19.78
C SER A 260 -3.29 -2.39 19.02
N SER A 261 -2.22 -1.68 19.39
CA SER A 261 -1.65 -0.55 18.63
C SER A 261 -2.70 0.43 18.08
N GLY A 262 -2.72 0.71 16.76
CA GLY A 262 -3.58 1.74 16.17
C GLY A 262 -5.05 1.38 16.27
N THR A 263 -5.34 0.07 16.19
CA THR A 263 -6.69 -0.48 16.38
C THR A 263 -7.19 -0.28 17.82
N LEU A 264 -6.37 -0.55 18.84
CA LEU A 264 -6.71 -0.29 20.25
C LEU A 264 -6.90 1.20 20.52
N LEU A 265 -5.98 2.03 20.00
CA LEU A 265 -6.03 3.47 20.15
C LEU A 265 -7.35 4.03 19.60
N GLY A 266 -7.76 3.59 18.40
CA GLY A 266 -9.05 3.96 17.82
C GLY A 266 -10.22 3.62 18.74
N PHE A 267 -10.29 2.37 19.23
CA PHE A 267 -11.41 1.95 20.08
C PHE A 267 -11.46 2.67 21.43
N VAL A 268 -10.31 2.99 22.03
CA VAL A 268 -10.26 3.64 23.34
C VAL A 268 -10.46 5.15 23.22
N ARG A 269 -9.80 5.81 22.27
CA ARG A 269 -9.82 7.27 22.13
C ARG A 269 -11.00 7.76 21.31
N ASP A 270 -11.20 7.16 20.15
CA ASP A 270 -12.11 7.66 19.11
C ASP A 270 -13.42 6.86 19.05
N GLN A 271 -13.51 5.76 19.80
CA GLN A 271 -14.66 4.85 19.87
C GLN A 271 -15.01 4.20 18.51
N GLN A 272 -14.01 4.04 17.63
CA GLN A 272 -14.11 3.46 16.29
C GLN A 272 -12.72 3.07 15.77
N LEU A 273 -12.64 2.43 14.60
CA LEU A 273 -11.34 2.27 13.92
C LEU A 273 -10.71 3.63 13.63
N LEU A 274 -9.39 3.73 13.82
CA LEU A 274 -8.66 4.98 13.71
C LEU A 274 -8.65 5.48 12.26
N GLY A 275 -9.27 6.63 12.00
CA GLY A 275 -9.60 7.09 10.64
C GLY A 275 -8.42 7.16 9.66
N HIS A 276 -7.26 7.64 10.12
CA HIS A 276 -6.06 7.77 9.30
C HIS A 276 -5.20 6.50 9.22
N ASP A 277 -5.63 5.43 9.88
CA ASP A 277 -4.95 4.14 9.90
C ASP A 277 -5.41 3.25 8.75
N ASP A 278 -4.60 2.27 8.34
CA ASP A 278 -4.89 1.41 7.18
C ASP A 278 -4.77 -0.10 7.43
N ASP A 279 -4.36 -0.52 8.61
CA ASP A 279 -4.24 -1.92 9.03
C ASP A 279 -5.10 -2.25 10.26
N LEU A 280 -5.05 -3.51 10.70
CA LEU A 280 -5.74 -3.99 11.89
C LEU A 280 -4.74 -4.75 12.75
N ASP A 281 -4.44 -4.20 13.92
CA ASP A 281 -3.47 -4.72 14.84
C ASP A 281 -4.13 -5.59 15.92
N VAL A 282 -3.59 -6.79 16.11
CA VAL A 282 -4.02 -7.73 17.14
C VAL A 282 -2.80 -8.21 17.91
N CYS A 283 -2.91 -8.34 19.23
CA CYS A 283 -1.90 -9.01 20.05
C CYS A 283 -2.51 -10.23 20.72
N TYR A 284 -1.78 -11.34 20.76
CA TYR A 284 -2.08 -12.45 21.67
C TYR A 284 -0.95 -12.63 22.68
N ILE A 285 -1.31 -13.00 23.91
CA ILE A 285 -0.36 -13.32 24.97
C ILE A 285 -0.17 -14.82 25.00
N SER A 286 1.05 -15.26 24.74
CA SER A 286 1.42 -16.66 24.79
C SER A 286 1.17 -17.26 26.17
N ASN A 287 0.75 -18.52 26.20
CA ASN A 287 0.66 -19.29 27.45
C ASN A 287 2.03 -19.81 27.90
N LYS A 288 3.10 -19.49 27.17
CA LYS A 288 4.49 -19.83 27.44
C LYS A 288 5.28 -18.58 27.84
N SER A 289 6.37 -18.80 28.56
CA SER A 289 7.25 -17.74 29.03
C SER A 289 8.70 -17.89 28.56
N ASP A 290 9.10 -19.08 28.10
CA ASP A 290 10.42 -19.30 27.50
C ASP A 290 10.39 -19.14 25.97
N PRO A 291 11.45 -18.59 25.36
CA PRO A 291 11.51 -18.30 23.92
C PRO A 291 11.15 -19.47 22.99
N ASP A 292 11.72 -20.67 23.23
CA ASP A 292 11.53 -21.82 22.35
C ASP A 292 10.08 -22.33 22.39
N SER A 293 9.47 -22.36 23.57
CA SER A 293 8.07 -22.75 23.71
C SER A 293 7.11 -21.71 23.13
N ILE A 294 7.43 -20.41 23.21
CA ILE A 294 6.65 -19.34 22.56
C ILE A 294 6.67 -19.52 21.03
N VAL A 295 7.84 -19.79 20.46
CA VAL A 295 8.00 -20.08 19.03
C VAL A 295 7.20 -21.33 18.63
N ALA A 296 7.26 -22.39 19.44
CA ALA A 296 6.50 -23.61 19.18
C ALA A 296 4.97 -23.38 19.24
N GLU A 297 4.47 -22.64 20.22
CA GLU A 297 3.05 -22.27 20.32
C GLU A 297 2.62 -21.43 19.11
N ARG A 298 3.47 -20.51 18.66
CA ARG A 298 3.21 -19.70 17.48
C ARG A 298 3.13 -20.54 16.20
N ALA A 299 3.95 -21.59 16.07
CA ALA A 299 3.84 -22.53 14.97
C ALA A 299 2.52 -23.33 15.04
N GLN A 300 2.10 -23.75 16.24
CA GLN A 300 0.80 -24.39 16.46
C GLN A 300 -0.36 -23.46 16.11
N LEU A 301 -0.28 -22.19 16.49
CA LEU A 301 -1.26 -21.16 16.15
C LEU A 301 -1.38 -21.00 14.62
N CYS A 302 -0.26 -20.95 13.89
CA CYS A 302 -0.29 -20.88 12.43
C CYS A 302 -1.05 -22.07 11.79
N GLU A 303 -0.81 -23.29 12.26
CA GLU A 303 -1.51 -24.48 11.77
C GLU A 303 -2.99 -24.48 12.16
N PHE A 304 -3.31 -24.07 13.40
CA PHE A 304 -4.68 -23.88 13.85
C PHE A 304 -5.44 -22.86 12.98
N LEU A 305 -4.83 -21.70 12.71
CA LEU A 305 -5.41 -20.66 11.86
C LEU A 305 -5.66 -21.17 10.43
N LYS A 306 -4.72 -21.95 9.89
CA LYS A 306 -4.87 -22.60 8.58
C LYS A 306 -6.07 -23.54 8.52
N GLN A 307 -6.30 -24.34 9.56
CA GLN A 307 -7.47 -25.22 9.66
C GLN A 307 -8.79 -24.45 9.70
N HIS A 308 -8.77 -23.20 10.19
CA HIS A 308 -9.93 -22.31 10.24
C HIS A 308 -10.04 -21.38 9.01
N GLY A 309 -9.26 -21.62 7.96
CA GLY A 309 -9.34 -20.90 6.69
C GLY A 309 -8.61 -19.56 6.65
N TYR A 310 -7.70 -19.30 7.60
CA TYR A 310 -6.80 -18.15 7.59
C TYR A 310 -5.44 -18.54 7.00
N GLN A 311 -4.73 -17.58 6.42
CA GLN A 311 -3.35 -17.76 5.99
C GLN A 311 -2.43 -16.89 6.83
N ALA A 312 -1.61 -17.49 7.68
CA ALA A 312 -0.57 -16.79 8.44
C ALA A 312 0.78 -16.86 7.71
N LYS A 313 1.48 -15.72 7.62
CA LYS A 313 2.84 -15.62 7.10
C LYS A 313 3.70 -14.78 8.02
N PRO A 314 4.99 -15.11 8.24
CA PRO A 314 5.87 -14.22 8.98
C PRO A 314 6.12 -12.92 8.20
N SER A 315 6.12 -11.81 8.92
CA SER A 315 6.60 -10.52 8.42
C SER A 315 8.11 -10.38 8.61
N ASP A 316 8.69 -9.27 8.15
CA ASP A 316 10.09 -8.91 8.37
C ASP A 316 10.34 -8.30 9.77
N VAL A 317 9.28 -7.98 10.52
CA VAL A 317 9.35 -7.32 11.84
C VAL A 317 8.72 -8.15 12.97
N ALA A 318 8.94 -9.46 12.90
CA ALA A 318 8.58 -10.47 13.89
C ALA A 318 7.09 -10.70 14.14
N HIS A 319 6.14 -9.91 13.65
CA HIS A 319 4.72 -10.27 13.69
C HIS A 319 4.34 -11.29 12.60
N LEU A 320 3.09 -11.72 12.61
CA LEU A 320 2.48 -12.52 11.55
C LEU A 320 1.48 -11.68 10.76
N TRP A 321 1.57 -11.70 9.43
CA TRP A 321 0.49 -11.29 8.55
C TRP A 321 -0.54 -12.41 8.48
N VAL A 322 -1.73 -12.16 9.01
CA VAL A 322 -2.84 -13.12 8.99
C VAL A 322 -3.90 -12.65 8.01
N TYR A 323 -4.02 -13.36 6.90
CA TYR A 323 -5.00 -13.06 5.85
C TYR A 323 -6.29 -13.86 6.08
N THR A 324 -7.41 -13.15 6.03
CA THR A 324 -8.73 -13.76 5.92
C THR A 324 -9.01 -14.14 4.46
N GLY A 325 -9.90 -15.12 4.25
CA GLY A 325 -10.44 -15.42 2.91
C GLY A 325 -11.31 -14.32 2.29
N LYS A 326 -11.45 -13.16 2.95
CA LYS A 326 -12.31 -12.04 2.53
C LYS A 326 -11.56 -10.73 2.27
N GLY A 327 -10.23 -10.79 2.17
CA GLY A 327 -9.42 -9.61 1.84
C GLY A 327 -9.10 -8.69 3.02
N ILE A 328 -9.42 -9.08 4.25
CA ILE A 328 -8.92 -8.45 5.48
C ILE A 328 -7.60 -9.11 5.88
N MET A 329 -6.64 -8.32 6.36
CA MET A 329 -5.37 -8.76 6.92
C MET A 329 -5.23 -8.21 8.35
N PHE A 330 -4.72 -9.02 9.26
CA PHE A 330 -4.33 -8.59 10.61
C PHE A 330 -2.82 -8.65 10.77
N ASP A 331 -2.27 -7.66 11.46
CA ASP A 331 -0.93 -7.71 12.03
C ASP A 331 -1.03 -8.35 13.41
N LEU A 332 -0.67 -9.63 13.50
CA LEU A 332 -0.74 -10.41 14.73
C LEU A 332 0.61 -10.40 15.47
N PHE A 333 0.67 -9.60 16.53
CA PHE A 333 1.79 -9.49 17.45
C PHE A 333 1.73 -10.57 18.53
N THR A 334 2.91 -10.92 19.05
CA THR A 334 3.11 -11.92 20.11
C THR A 334 3.57 -11.22 21.39
N GLY A 335 2.85 -11.44 22.48
CA GLY A 335 3.28 -11.10 23.84
C GLY A 335 3.44 -12.33 24.72
N TRP A 336 4.02 -12.16 25.90
CA TRP A 336 4.19 -13.21 26.92
C TRP A 336 4.36 -12.57 28.30
N ARG A 337 4.25 -13.39 29.35
CA ARG A 337 4.39 -12.92 30.73
C ARG A 337 5.78 -13.27 31.26
N GLU A 338 6.40 -12.32 31.95
CA GLU A 338 7.68 -12.45 32.62
C GLU A 338 7.66 -11.66 33.93
N ALA A 339 7.95 -12.33 35.06
CA ALA A 339 8.11 -11.69 36.38
C ALA A 339 6.96 -10.74 36.81
N GLY A 340 5.71 -11.03 36.41
CA GLY A 340 4.53 -10.22 36.76
C GLY A 340 4.24 -9.06 35.80
N THR A 341 5.01 -8.93 34.72
CA THR A 341 4.71 -8.03 33.60
C THR A 341 4.42 -8.81 32.33
N THR A 342 3.58 -8.22 31.49
CA THR A 342 3.29 -8.68 30.14
C THR A 342 4.11 -7.86 29.15
N LEU A 343 4.97 -8.56 28.41
CA LEU A 343 5.77 -8.05 27.30
C LEU A 343 5.01 -8.26 25.98
N MET A 344 5.18 -7.35 25.02
CA MET A 344 4.53 -7.44 23.71
C MET A 344 5.47 -6.93 22.64
N ASN A 345 5.73 -7.74 21.61
CA ASN A 345 6.47 -7.22 20.46
C ASN A 345 5.59 -6.18 19.73
N PRO A 346 6.13 -5.04 19.27
CA PRO A 346 7.48 -4.52 19.45
C PRO A 346 7.62 -3.48 20.59
N LEU A 347 6.66 -3.39 21.52
CA LEU A 347 6.63 -2.34 22.55
C LEU A 347 7.89 -2.33 23.44
N PRO A 348 8.30 -1.19 24.01
CA PRO A 348 9.48 -1.15 24.88
C PRO A 348 9.35 -1.98 26.18
N LEU A 349 10.48 -2.47 26.70
CA LEU A 349 10.57 -2.99 28.07
C LEU A 349 10.31 -1.89 29.14
N PRO A 350 9.79 -2.24 30.33
CA PRO A 350 9.54 -3.59 30.86
C PRO A 350 8.14 -4.15 30.56
N GLY A 351 7.43 -3.60 29.57
CA GLY A 351 6.03 -3.96 29.30
C GLY A 351 5.06 -3.30 30.29
N VAL A 352 3.93 -3.98 30.54
CA VAL A 352 2.87 -3.51 31.45
C VAL A 352 2.58 -4.55 32.54
N PRO A 353 2.02 -4.20 33.70
CA PRO A 353 1.60 -5.18 34.69
C PRO A 353 0.59 -6.20 34.14
N ASP A 354 0.69 -7.48 34.53
CA ASP A 354 -0.21 -8.54 34.04
C ASP A 354 -1.69 -8.23 34.29
N GLY A 355 -2.00 -7.60 35.43
CA GLY A 355 -3.36 -7.18 35.80
C GLY A 355 -3.96 -6.11 34.89
N CYS A 356 -3.20 -5.51 33.98
CA CYS A 356 -3.73 -4.61 32.96
C CYS A 356 -4.35 -5.38 31.79
N ILE A 357 -3.99 -6.65 31.59
CA ILE A 357 -4.44 -7.44 30.44
C ILE A 357 -5.70 -8.23 30.78
N ASP A 358 -5.64 -9.03 31.84
CA ASP A 358 -6.71 -9.99 32.16
C ASP A 358 -7.60 -9.51 33.33
N PRO A 359 -8.90 -9.88 33.31
CA PRO A 359 -9.58 -10.58 32.23
C PRO A 359 -9.82 -9.69 31.01
N ILE A 360 -9.71 -10.28 29.81
CA ILE A 360 -10.05 -9.60 28.56
C ILE A 360 -11.52 -9.16 28.59
N ARG A 361 -11.77 -7.90 28.23
CA ARG A 361 -13.11 -7.31 28.16
C ARG A 361 -13.67 -7.40 26.76
N LYS A 362 -14.96 -7.69 26.65
CA LYS A 362 -15.72 -7.58 25.39
C LYS A 362 -16.48 -6.26 25.41
N VAL A 363 -16.25 -5.43 24.40
CA VAL A 363 -16.94 -4.14 24.22
C VAL A 363 -17.58 -4.12 22.84
N ASN A 364 -18.85 -3.69 22.77
CA ASN A 364 -19.57 -3.68 21.50
C ASN A 364 -19.26 -2.40 20.71
N PHE A 365 -18.75 -2.55 19.50
CA PHE A 365 -18.57 -1.47 18.53
C PHE A 365 -19.30 -1.84 17.25
N PHE A 366 -20.23 -0.98 16.83
CA PHE A 366 -21.00 -1.15 15.59
C PHE A 366 -21.67 -2.53 15.45
N GLY A 367 -22.14 -3.11 16.57
CA GLY A 367 -22.82 -4.42 16.57
C GLY A 367 -21.90 -5.63 16.70
N TYR A 368 -20.58 -5.43 16.80
CA TYR A 368 -19.59 -6.49 16.94
C TYR A 368 -18.85 -6.43 18.28
N ASP A 369 -18.65 -7.58 18.90
CA ASP A 369 -17.89 -7.67 20.15
C ASP A 369 -16.39 -7.63 19.85
N ILE A 370 -15.73 -6.58 20.32
CA ILE A 370 -14.28 -6.41 20.21
C ILE A 370 -13.64 -6.68 21.57
N TYR A 371 -12.54 -7.41 21.55
CA TYR A 371 -11.80 -7.84 22.74
C TYR A 371 -10.72 -6.80 23.04
N LEU A 372 -10.76 -6.23 24.24
CA LEU A 372 -9.83 -5.22 24.75
C LEU A 372 -9.18 -5.73 26.05
N PRO A 373 -7.96 -5.29 26.39
CA PRO A 373 -7.37 -5.58 27.69
C PRO A 373 -8.21 -4.96 28.83
N LEU A 374 -8.04 -5.47 30.06
CA LEU A 374 -8.76 -4.97 31.23
C LEU A 374 -8.58 -3.46 31.40
N ASP A 375 -7.32 -3.02 31.40
CA ASP A 375 -6.91 -1.62 31.42
C ASP A 375 -5.97 -1.32 30.23
N PRO A 376 -6.48 -0.68 29.17
CA PRO A 376 -5.68 -0.39 27.98
C PRO A 376 -4.72 0.78 28.16
N GLU A 377 -4.90 1.62 29.18
CA GLU A 377 -4.16 2.89 29.28
C GLU A 377 -2.64 2.69 29.42
N PRO A 378 -2.11 1.76 30.24
CA PRO A 378 -0.68 1.50 30.30
C PRO A 378 -0.07 1.09 28.97
N LEU A 379 -0.79 0.34 28.13
CA LEU A 379 -0.31 -0.04 26.80
C LEU A 379 -0.29 1.16 25.85
N LEU A 380 -1.31 2.01 25.90
CA LEU A 380 -1.36 3.21 25.07
C LEU A 380 -0.27 4.21 25.47
N VAL A 381 0.01 4.36 26.76
CA VAL A 381 1.14 5.17 27.25
C VAL A 381 2.48 4.56 26.82
N LEU A 382 2.63 3.24 26.91
CA LEU A 382 3.86 2.55 26.50
C LEU A 382 4.13 2.67 24.99
N ASN A 383 3.07 2.63 24.18
CA ASN A 383 3.18 2.72 22.73
C ASN A 383 3.32 4.18 22.25
N TYR A 384 2.40 5.06 22.65
CA TYR A 384 2.25 6.41 22.10
C TYR A 384 2.77 7.54 23.02
N GLY A 385 3.14 7.22 24.26
CA GLY A 385 3.55 8.19 25.28
C GLY A 385 2.39 8.79 26.07
N ALA A 386 2.71 9.59 27.09
CA ALA A 386 1.72 10.15 28.02
C ALA A 386 0.66 11.05 27.36
N ALA A 387 0.95 11.59 26.18
CA ALA A 387 0.06 12.47 25.42
C ALA A 387 -0.85 11.74 24.43
N TRP A 388 -0.95 10.40 24.48
CA TRP A 388 -1.67 9.58 23.48
C TRP A 388 -3.13 9.98 23.23
N ARG A 389 -3.78 10.62 24.21
CA ARG A 389 -5.15 11.14 24.09
C ARG A 389 -5.27 12.32 23.14
N THR A 390 -4.17 13.03 22.88
CA THR A 390 -4.11 14.09 21.87
C THR A 390 -3.59 13.48 20.58
N PRO A 391 -4.34 13.53 19.47
CA PRO A 391 -3.85 13.06 18.18
C PRO A 391 -2.54 13.76 17.78
N ASP A 392 -1.54 12.98 17.37
CA ASP A 392 -0.32 13.47 16.71
C ASP A 392 -0.22 12.79 15.33
N PRO A 393 -0.58 13.47 14.24
CA PRO A 393 -0.58 12.88 12.89
C PRO A 393 0.84 12.57 12.37
N PHE A 394 1.88 13.01 13.08
CA PHE A 394 3.28 12.76 12.74
C PHE A 394 3.97 11.80 13.70
N TRP A 395 3.23 11.19 14.62
CA TRP A 395 3.77 10.15 15.48
C TRP A 395 4.37 9.02 14.64
N LYS A 396 5.53 8.53 15.07
CA LYS A 396 6.23 7.40 14.46
C LYS A 396 6.72 6.47 15.57
N PHE A 397 6.42 5.19 15.44
CA PHE A 397 6.96 4.18 16.34
C PHE A 397 8.48 4.08 16.18
N ASP A 398 9.22 4.09 17.28
CA ASP A 398 10.66 3.80 17.28
C ASP A 398 10.88 2.29 17.27
N TRP A 399 11.40 1.77 16.15
CA TRP A 399 11.69 0.35 15.99
C TRP A 399 13.10 -0.05 16.45
N SER A 400 13.93 0.90 16.87
CA SER A 400 15.37 0.69 17.07
C SER A 400 15.72 -0.37 18.12
N HIS A 401 14.88 -0.53 19.14
CA HIS A 401 15.06 -1.54 20.20
C HIS A 401 14.50 -2.91 19.84
N ALA A 402 13.51 -2.98 18.95
CA ALA A 402 12.65 -4.16 18.78
C ALA A 402 13.45 -5.42 18.40
N LYS A 403 14.34 -5.32 17.41
CA LYS A 403 15.14 -6.46 16.95
C LYS A 403 16.09 -6.99 18.02
N ASN A 404 16.62 -6.11 18.86
CA ASN A 404 17.54 -6.49 19.94
C ASN A 404 16.78 -7.17 21.08
N GLN A 405 15.62 -6.63 21.46
CA GLN A 405 14.83 -7.16 22.58
C GLN A 405 14.04 -8.43 22.21
N TYR A 406 13.64 -8.56 20.93
CA TYR A 406 12.72 -9.59 20.48
C TYR A 406 13.31 -10.54 19.45
N GLY A 407 14.64 -10.58 19.33
CA GLY A 407 15.37 -11.30 18.29
C GLY A 407 14.97 -12.76 18.11
N PHE A 408 14.57 -13.47 19.18
CA PHE A 408 14.13 -14.86 19.09
C PHE A 408 12.88 -15.02 18.20
N LEU A 409 11.97 -14.04 18.15
CA LEU A 409 10.81 -14.04 17.24
C LEU A 409 11.18 -13.74 15.78
N TYR A 410 12.31 -13.07 15.54
CA TYR A 410 12.81 -12.79 14.19
C TYR A 410 13.49 -14.01 13.56
N PHE A 411 14.23 -14.77 14.36
CA PHE A 411 15.19 -15.78 13.88
C PHE A 411 14.90 -17.22 14.32
N GLY A 412 14.03 -17.43 15.32
CA GLY A 412 13.66 -18.76 15.81
C GLY A 412 12.68 -19.46 14.87
N ARG A 413 13.11 -19.76 13.65
CA ARG A 413 12.31 -20.53 12.66
C ARG A 413 12.77 -21.97 12.59
#